data_AF-A0A9D6IE54-F1
#
_entry.id   AF-A0A9D6IE54-F1
#
_cell.length_a   1.000
_cell.length_b   1.000
_cell.length_c   1.000
_cell.angle_alpha   90.00
_cell.angle_beta   90.00
_cell.angle_gamma   90.00
#
_symmetry.space_group_name_H-M   'P 1'
#
loop_
_entity.id
_entity.type
_entity.pdbx_description
1 polymer ?
#
loop_
_entity_poly.entity_id
_entity_poly.type
_entity_poly.pdbx_seq_one_letter_code
_entity_poly.pdbx_strand_id
1 'polypeptide(L)'
;KTTADYFEEAVKIGAGHMIAPKQIANVVINKKIDISSTLPAHLITQIASSKQTATLSDEALEKIITQIVDENPKAVEDYKKGKSNALMFLVGQVIRKYPKKIDAGGLRERMEKMLQ
;
A
#
# COMPACT_ATOMS: atom_id res chain seq x y z
N LYS A 1 -16.40 28.57 -6.21
CA LYS A 1 -15.21 27.75 -6.48
C LYS A 1 -15.69 26.41 -7.01
N THR A 2 -15.20 25.98 -8.17
CA THR A 2 -15.57 24.66 -8.69
C THR A 2 -14.62 23.60 -8.12
N THR A 3 -15.05 22.33 -8.14
CA THR A 3 -14.18 21.20 -7.79
C THR A 3 -12.94 21.13 -8.68
N ALA A 4 -13.04 21.61 -9.92
CA ALA A 4 -11.93 21.67 -10.87
C ALA A 4 -10.85 22.67 -10.45
N ASP A 5 -11.23 23.91 -10.13
CA ASP A 5 -10.29 24.94 -9.64
C ASP A 5 -9.55 24.46 -8.38
N TYR A 6 -10.29 23.87 -7.44
CA TYR A 6 -9.72 23.36 -6.19
C TYR A 6 -8.72 22.22 -6.44
N PHE A 7 -9.04 21.31 -7.35
CA PHE A 7 -8.17 20.21 -7.71
C PHE A 7 -6.87 20.70 -8.36
N GLU A 8 -6.95 21.66 -9.29
CA GLU A 8 -5.76 22.24 -9.94
C GLU A 8 -4.83 22.94 -8.95
N GLU A 9 -5.39 23.70 -8.01
CA GLU A 9 -4.62 24.33 -6.92
C GLU A 9 -3.93 23.27 -6.05
N ALA A 10 -4.66 22.23 -5.65
CA ALA A 10 -4.11 21.13 -4.86
C ALA A 10 -3.00 20.39 -5.62
N VAL A 11 -3.15 20.14 -6.92
CA VAL A 11 -2.11 19.49 -7.75
C VAL A 11 -0.86 20.36 -7.84
N LYS A 12 -0.99 21.68 -8.03
CA LYS A 12 0.14 22.61 -8.02
C LYS A 12 0.94 22.56 -6.72
N ILE A 13 0.25 22.55 -5.57
CA ILE A 13 0.91 22.49 -4.26
C ILE A 13 1.48 21.08 -4.02
N GLY A 14 0.73 20.03 -4.39
CA GLY A 14 1.12 18.62 -4.23
C GLY A 14 2.32 18.20 -5.07
N ALA A 15 2.57 18.86 -6.20
CA ALA A 15 3.77 18.66 -7.01
C ALA A 15 5.06 18.89 -6.21
N GLY A 16 5.07 19.87 -5.29
CA GLY A 16 6.20 20.11 -4.38
C GLY A 16 6.39 19.03 -3.32
N HIS A 17 5.37 18.21 -3.04
CA HIS A 17 5.38 17.13 -2.05
C HIS A 17 5.41 15.71 -2.69
N MET A 18 5.75 15.64 -3.99
CA MET A 18 5.76 14.41 -4.81
C MET A 18 4.42 13.66 -4.80
N ILE A 19 3.29 14.36 -4.66
CA ILE A 19 1.96 13.72 -4.58
C ILE A 19 1.36 13.62 -5.98
N ALA A 20 0.96 12.41 -6.37
CA ALA A 20 0.36 12.19 -7.68
C ALA A 20 -1.06 12.80 -7.77
N PRO A 21 -1.46 13.38 -8.91
CA PRO A 21 -2.82 13.90 -9.12
C PRO A 21 -3.91 12.86 -8.84
N LYS A 22 -3.66 11.60 -9.20
CA LYS A 22 -4.56 10.47 -8.91
C LYS A 22 -4.84 10.31 -7.41
N GLN A 23 -3.86 10.53 -6.54
CA GLN A 23 -4.03 10.43 -5.09
C GLN A 23 -4.93 11.55 -4.58
N ILE A 24 -4.71 12.78 -5.05
CA ILE A 24 -5.52 13.95 -4.72
C ILE A 24 -6.96 13.73 -5.16
N ALA A 25 -7.18 13.24 -6.38
CA ALA A 25 -8.51 12.96 -6.91
C ALA A 25 -9.23 11.89 -6.07
N ASN A 26 -8.53 10.80 -5.72
CA ASN A 26 -9.09 9.75 -4.89
C ASN A 26 -9.48 10.28 -3.50
N VAL A 27 -8.69 11.15 -2.88
CA VAL A 27 -9.04 11.73 -1.57
C VAL A 27 -10.22 12.71 -1.68
N VAL A 28 -10.26 13.57 -2.70
CA VAL A 28 -11.37 14.51 -2.90
C VAL A 28 -12.68 13.77 -3.17
N ILE A 29 -12.64 12.72 -4.00
CA ILE A 29 -13.83 11.95 -4.40
C ILE A 29 -14.27 10.95 -3.31
N ASN A 30 -13.34 10.18 -2.76
CA ASN A 30 -13.63 9.02 -1.91
C ASN A 30 -13.80 9.40 -0.42
N LYS A 31 -13.12 10.45 0.05
CA LYS A 31 -13.25 10.95 1.43
C LYS A 31 -14.32 12.04 1.62
N LYS A 32 -15.08 12.38 0.56
CA LYS A 32 -16.10 13.45 0.55
C LYS A 32 -15.61 14.72 1.26
N ILE A 33 -14.44 15.21 0.85
CA ILE A 33 -13.88 16.42 1.48
C ILE A 33 -14.72 17.63 1.08
N ASP A 34 -15.02 18.45 2.07
CA ASP A 34 -15.73 19.70 1.85
C ASP A 34 -14.77 20.75 1.29
N ILE A 35 -14.73 20.84 -0.04
CA ILE A 35 -13.88 21.76 -0.82
C ILE A 35 -14.27 23.25 -0.63
N SER A 36 -15.42 23.51 -0.01
CA SER A 36 -15.88 24.87 0.30
C SER A 36 -15.25 25.41 1.58
N SER A 37 -14.88 24.51 2.51
CA SER A 37 -14.37 24.86 3.84
C SER A 37 -12.89 24.49 4.02
N THR A 38 -12.41 23.47 3.30
CA THR A 38 -11.03 22.98 3.43
C THR A 38 -10.11 23.70 2.44
N LEU A 39 -8.93 24.12 2.90
CA LEU A 39 -7.91 24.71 2.03
C LEU A 39 -7.11 23.63 1.27
N PRO A 40 -6.77 23.86 0.00
CA PRO A 40 -6.01 22.88 -0.80
C PRO A 40 -4.61 22.63 -0.22
N ALA A 41 -3.97 23.66 0.37
CA ALA A 41 -2.71 23.50 1.09
C ALA A 41 -2.82 22.52 2.26
N HIS A 42 -3.90 22.63 3.05
CA HIS A 42 -4.14 21.76 4.20
C HIS A 42 -4.45 20.33 3.75
N LEU A 43 -5.19 20.17 2.65
CA LEU A 43 -5.41 18.87 2.02
C LEU A 43 -4.09 18.23 1.60
N ILE A 44 -3.21 18.97 0.94
CA ILE A 44 -1.91 18.45 0.50
C ILE A 44 -1.03 18.08 1.68
N THR A 45 -0.97 18.89 2.73
CA THR A 45 -0.27 18.53 3.97
C THR A 45 -0.88 17.27 4.58
N GLN A 46 -2.21 17.15 4.60
CA GLN A 46 -2.88 15.96 5.09
C GLN A 46 -2.60 14.73 4.22
N ILE A 47 -2.53 14.86 2.88
CA ILE A 47 -2.19 13.77 1.96
C ILE A 47 -0.70 13.45 2.05
N ALA A 48 0.20 14.42 2.25
CA ALA A 48 1.62 14.20 2.47
C ALA A 48 1.85 13.43 3.78
N SER A 49 1.15 13.83 4.86
CA SER A 49 1.13 13.12 6.13
C SER A 49 0.41 11.77 6.05
N SER A 50 -0.61 11.64 5.19
CA SER A 50 -1.36 10.40 4.96
C SER A 50 -0.76 9.52 3.87
N LYS A 51 0.29 9.97 3.17
CA LYS A 51 1.07 9.17 2.20
C LYS A 51 1.67 7.93 2.87
N GLN A 52 1.62 7.90 4.20
CA GLN A 52 1.94 6.78 5.07
C GLN A 52 0.89 5.65 5.11
N THR A 53 -0.28 5.79 4.47
CA THR A 53 -1.28 4.70 4.45
C THR A 53 -0.94 3.56 3.48
N ALA A 54 0.18 3.65 2.76
CA ALA A 54 0.75 2.56 1.97
C ALA A 54 2.15 2.12 2.44
N THR A 55 2.73 2.73 3.47
CA THR A 55 4.07 2.34 3.97
C THR A 55 4.02 1.60 5.30
N LEU A 56 3.12 1.96 6.23
CA LEU A 56 3.05 1.26 7.52
C LEU A 56 2.49 -0.17 7.44
N SER A 57 1.56 -0.43 6.51
CA SER A 57 1.05 -1.80 6.28
C SER A 57 2.12 -2.68 5.61
N ASP A 58 2.95 -2.07 4.77
CA ASP A 58 4.00 -2.76 4.02
C ASP A 58 5.16 -3.16 4.93
N GLU A 59 5.66 -2.27 5.80
CA GLU A 59 6.79 -2.61 6.69
C GLU A 59 6.47 -3.74 7.69
N ALA A 60 5.28 -3.72 8.31
CA ALA A 60 4.88 -4.77 9.25
C ALA A 60 4.68 -6.11 8.52
N LEU A 61 4.12 -6.06 7.32
CA LEU A 61 3.93 -7.23 6.47
C LEU A 61 5.26 -7.78 5.98
N GLU A 62 6.17 -6.94 5.50
CA GLU A 62 7.51 -7.33 5.07
C GLU A 62 8.30 -7.98 6.19
N LYS A 63 8.27 -7.41 7.41
CA LYS A 63 8.87 -8.06 8.59
C LYS A 63 8.33 -9.46 8.84
N ILE A 64 7.01 -9.64 8.74
CA ILE A 64 6.38 -10.96 8.93
C ILE A 64 6.77 -11.90 7.80
N ILE A 65 6.76 -11.45 6.54
CA ILE A 65 7.18 -12.25 5.39
C ILE A 65 8.62 -12.70 5.57
N THR A 66 9.54 -11.80 5.88
CA THR A 66 10.95 -12.12 6.14
C THR A 66 11.07 -13.14 7.26
N GLN A 67 10.36 -12.95 8.37
CA GLN A 67 10.38 -13.91 9.47
C GLN A 67 9.84 -15.29 9.06
N ILE A 68 8.74 -15.35 8.30
CA ILE A 68 8.17 -16.62 7.82
C ILE A 68 9.11 -17.31 6.82
N VAL A 69 9.74 -16.56 5.92
CA VAL A 69 10.73 -17.06 4.95
C VAL A 69 11.95 -17.63 5.68
N ASP A 70 12.45 -16.92 6.70
CA ASP A 70 13.60 -17.33 7.52
C ASP A 70 13.27 -18.55 8.40
N GLU A 71 12.07 -18.62 8.96
CA GLU A 71 11.58 -19.79 9.71
C GLU A 71 11.28 -21.00 8.81
N ASN A 72 11.07 -20.79 7.50
CA ASN A 72 10.66 -21.83 6.55
C ASN A 72 11.57 -21.90 5.29
N PRO A 73 12.89 -22.11 5.44
CA PRO A 73 13.82 -22.10 4.33
C PRO A 73 13.54 -23.23 3.32
N LYS A 74 13.02 -24.37 3.81
CA LYS A 74 12.61 -25.50 2.95
C LYS A 74 11.51 -25.11 1.96
N ALA A 75 10.50 -24.36 2.41
CA ALA A 75 9.41 -23.92 1.55
C ALA A 75 9.89 -22.94 0.47
N VAL A 76 10.87 -22.09 0.80
CA VAL A 76 11.53 -21.18 -0.14
C VAL A 76 12.30 -21.97 -1.20
N GLU A 77 13.09 -22.97 -0.80
CA GLU A 77 13.79 -23.86 -1.73
C GLU A 77 12.85 -24.66 -2.63
N ASP A 78 11.77 -25.21 -2.06
CA ASP A 78 10.76 -25.94 -2.82
C ASP A 78 10.09 -25.03 -3.86
N TYR A 79 9.79 -23.78 -3.50
CA TYR A 79 9.30 -22.79 -4.46
C TYR A 79 10.31 -22.49 -5.57
N LYS A 80 11.59 -22.28 -5.22
CA LYS A 80 12.68 -22.10 -6.21
C LYS A 80 12.88 -23.30 -7.13
N LYS A 81 12.51 -24.51 -6.67
CA LYS A 81 12.46 -25.74 -7.48
C LYS A 81 11.19 -25.86 -8.35
N GLY A 82 10.35 -24.82 -8.38
CA GLY A 82 9.13 -24.74 -9.18
C GLY A 82 7.87 -25.29 -8.48
N LYS A 83 7.92 -25.56 -7.17
CA LYS A 83 6.73 -26.04 -6.44
C LYS A 83 5.88 -24.87 -5.94
N SER A 84 4.91 -24.47 -6.76
CA SER A 84 3.95 -23.40 -6.43
C SER A 84 3.16 -23.66 -5.14
N ASN A 85 3.01 -24.92 -4.72
CA ASN A 85 2.37 -25.27 -3.44
C ASN A 85 3.12 -24.71 -2.22
N ALA A 86 4.45 -24.56 -2.31
CA ALA A 86 5.24 -24.03 -1.21
C ALA A 86 4.97 -22.52 -1.00
N LEU A 87 4.69 -21.78 -2.08
CA LEU A 87 4.25 -20.38 -1.99
C LEU A 87 2.89 -20.27 -1.28
N MET A 88 1.93 -21.13 -1.62
CA MET A 88 0.62 -21.15 -0.93
C MET A 88 0.76 -21.40 0.58
N PHE A 89 1.66 -22.29 0.98
CA PHE A 89 1.95 -22.54 2.38
C PHE A 89 2.49 -21.30 3.10
N LEU A 90 3.48 -20.62 2.49
CA LEU A 90 4.05 -19.39 3.03
C LEU A 90 3.02 -18.26 3.12
N VAL A 91 2.18 -18.08 2.09
CA VAL A 91 1.08 -17.09 2.09
C VAL A 91 0.12 -17.36 3.25
N GLY A 92 -0.26 -18.62 3.48
CA GLY A 92 -1.12 -19.01 4.60
C GLY A 92 -0.50 -18.71 5.96
N GLN A 93 0.81 -18.96 6.11
CA GLN A 93 1.57 -18.64 7.33
C GLN A 93 1.59 -17.13 7.61
N VAL A 94 1.80 -16.31 6.57
CA VAL A 94 1.78 -14.85 6.70
C VAL A 94 0.39 -14.34 7.08
N ILE A 95 -0.68 -14.83 6.44
CA ILE A 95 -2.06 -14.45 6.78
C ILE A 95 -2.40 -14.83 8.23
N ARG A 96 -1.92 -15.98 8.70
CA ARG A 96 -2.14 -16.43 10.09
C ARG A 96 -1.41 -15.54 11.09
N LYS A 97 -0.21 -15.06 10.76
CA LYS A 97 0.60 -14.18 11.62
C LYS A 97 0.17 -12.71 11.53
N TYR A 98 -0.43 -12.30 10.42
CA TYR A 98 -0.87 -10.93 10.19
C TYR A 98 -2.35 -10.76 10.59
N PRO A 99 -2.65 -10.05 11.69
CA PRO A 99 -4.00 -10.01 12.25
C PRO A 99 -4.97 -9.12 11.46
N LYS A 100 -4.51 -8.40 10.44
CA LYS A 100 -5.34 -7.52 9.61
C LYS A 100 -5.80 -8.23 8.35
N LYS A 101 -6.97 -7.84 7.83
CA LYS A 101 -7.42 -8.23 6.50
C LYS A 101 -6.36 -7.88 5.47
N ILE A 102 -5.85 -8.88 4.79
CA ILE A 102 -4.89 -8.76 3.69
C ILE A 102 -5.47 -9.45 2.46
N ASP A 103 -5.22 -8.85 1.29
CA ASP A 103 -5.58 -9.46 0.03
C ASP A 103 -4.61 -10.62 -0.27
N ALA A 104 -5.12 -11.85 -0.28
CA ALA A 104 -4.29 -13.04 -0.51
C ALA A 104 -3.70 -13.08 -1.93
N GLY A 105 -4.39 -12.49 -2.92
CA GLY A 105 -3.91 -12.38 -4.29
C GLY A 105 -2.70 -11.45 -4.39
N GLY A 106 -2.83 -10.24 -3.84
CA GLY A 106 -1.76 -9.25 -3.78
C GLY A 106 -0.57 -9.71 -2.92
N LEU A 107 -0.83 -10.39 -1.80
CA LEU A 107 0.23 -10.97 -0.97
C LEU A 107 1.02 -12.04 -1.72
N ARG A 108 0.32 -12.96 -2.41
CA ARG A 108 0.97 -14.00 -3.22
C ARG A 108 1.87 -13.39 -4.28
N GLU A 109 1.38 -12.42 -5.05
CA GLU A 109 2.16 -11.78 -6.12
C GLU A 109 3.39 -11.06 -5.55
N ARG A 110 3.26 -10.47 -4.36
CA ARG A 110 4.36 -9.81 -3.68
C ARG A 110 5.43 -10.78 -3.18
N MET A 111 5.01 -11.91 -2.59
CA MET A 111 5.93 -12.97 -2.17
C MET A 111 6.61 -13.64 -3.35
N GLU A 112 5.88 -13.86 -4.44
CA GLU A 112 6.42 -14.36 -5.71
C GLU A 112 7.53 -13.44 -6.22
N LYS A 113 7.29 -12.13 -6.32
CA LYS A 113 8.33 -11.15 -6.72
C LYS A 113 9.55 -11.10 -5.79
N MET A 114 9.40 -11.49 -4.53
CA MET A 114 10.49 -11.47 -3.54
C MET A 114 11.33 -12.76 -3.55
N LEU A 115 10.76 -13.86 -4.05
CA LEU A 115 11.36 -15.20 -4.06
C LEU A 115 11.87 -15.62 -5.46
N GLN A 116 11.37 -14.97 -6.51
CA GLN A 116 11.82 -15.10 -7.91
C GLN A 116 13.23 -14.52 -8.08
#